data_AF-A0A379WSE0-F1
#
_entry.id   AF-A0A379WSE0-F1
#
_cell.length_a   1.000
_cell.length_b   1.000
_cell.length_c   1.000
_cell.angle_alpha   90.00
_cell.angle_beta   90.00
_cell.angle_gamma   90.00
#
_symmetry.space_group_name_H-M   'P 1'
#
loop_
_entity.id
_entity.type
_entity.pdbx_description
1 polymer ?
#
loop_
_entity_poly.entity_id
_entity_poly.type
_entity_poly.pdbx_seq_one_letter_code
_entity_poly.pdbx_strand_id
1 'polypeptide(L)' 'MTLPVLLQGETSKGQLLQQFVSAGNALLVATSSFWEGVDVRGDTLSLVIIDKLPFTSPATRC' A
#
# COMPACT_ATOMS: atom_id res chain seq x y z
N MET A 1 -7.47 11.67 -18.74
CA MET A 1 -7.41 11.69 -17.27
C MET A 1 -6.13 10.97 -16.88
N THR A 2 -5.17 11.64 -16.25
CA THR A 2 -3.91 11.01 -15.83
C THR A 2 -4.04 10.59 -14.37
N LEU A 3 -3.64 9.37 -14.05
CA LEU A 3 -3.65 8.83 -12.69
C LEU A 3 -2.19 8.74 -12.23
N PRO A 4 -1.74 9.49 -11.23
CA PRO A 4 -0.38 9.39 -10.71
C PRO A 4 -0.12 7.98 -10.17
N VAL A 5 0.95 7.34 -10.64
CA VAL A 5 1.37 6.02 -10.13
C VAL A 5 2.53 6.23 -9.19
N LEU A 6 2.38 5.77 -7.95
CA LEU A 6 3.37 5.85 -6.88
C LEU A 6 3.87 4.43 -6.60
N LEU A 7 5.20 4.25 -6.58
CA LEU A 7 5.84 2.95 -6.46
C LEU A 7 6.67 2.87 -5.18
N GLN A 8 6.56 1.76 -4.45
CA GLN A 8 7.46 1.47 -3.35
C GLN A 8 8.92 1.43 -3.83
N GLY A 9 9.81 2.13 -3.12
CA GLY A 9 11.24 2.21 -3.44
C GLY A 9 11.66 3.53 -4.08
N GLU A 10 10.73 4.29 -4.65
CA GLU A 10 11.00 5.64 -5.21
C GLU A 10 11.29 6.67 -4.12
N THR A 11 10.64 6.53 -2.97
CA THR A 11 10.89 7.36 -1.78
C THR A 11 10.62 6.56 -0.50
N SER A 12 10.91 7.19 0.64
CA SER A 12 10.56 6.67 1.97
C SER A 12 9.07 6.41 2.10
N LYS A 13 8.70 5.37 2.86
CA LYS A 13 7.31 4.99 3.14
C LYS A 13 6.43 6.16 3.58
N GLY A 14 6.93 6.99 4.49
CA GLY A 14 6.20 8.15 5.01
C GLY A 14 5.92 9.19 3.93
N GLN A 15 6.92 9.51 3.10
CA GLN A 15 6.72 10.44 1.99
C GLN A 15 5.80 9.88 0.91
N LEU A 16 5.92 8.58 0.58
CA LEU A 16 5.06 7.94 -0.41
C LEU A 16 3.59 7.97 0.03
N LEU A 17 3.33 7.73 1.31
CA LEU A 17 1.98 7.86 1.90
C LEU A 17 1.48 9.31 1.87
N GLN A 18 2.31 10.29 2.21
CA GLN A 18 1.93 11.70 2.12
C GLN A 18 1.58 12.10 0.68
N GLN A 19 2.39 11.69 -0.30
CA GLN A 19 2.13 11.94 -1.71
C GLN A 19 0.80 11.31 -2.15
N PHE A 20 0.57 10.04 -1.78
CA PHE A 20 -0.67 9.33 -2.08
C PHE A 20 -1.90 10.04 -1.52
N VAL A 21 -1.87 10.43 -0.23
CA VAL A 21 -2.97 11.15 0.43
C VAL A 21 -3.20 12.52 -0.20
N SER A 22 -2.12 13.26 -0.51
CA SER A 22 -2.21 14.59 -1.12
C SER A 22 -2.72 14.58 -2.56
N ALA A 23 -2.45 13.51 -3.31
CA ALA A 23 -2.85 13.40 -4.71
C ALA A 23 -4.37 13.22 -4.85
N GLY A 24 -5.03 12.55 -3.90
CA GLY A 24 -6.48 12.32 -3.90
C GLY A 24 -7.00 11.37 -4.99
N ASN A 25 -6.24 11.18 -6.08
CA ASN A 25 -6.56 10.32 -7.22
C ASN A 25 -5.33 9.52 -7.72
N ALA A 26 -4.48 9.04 -6.81
CA ALA A 26 -3.28 8.26 -7.18
C ALA A 26 -3.50 6.75 -7.07
N LEU A 27 -2.69 5.98 -7.79
CA LEU A 27 -2.52 4.54 -7.61
C LEU A 27 -1.20 4.29 -6.88
N LEU A 28 -1.27 3.65 -5.71
CA LEU A 28 -0.09 3.24 -4.97
C LEU A 28 0.13 1.74 -5.15
N VAL A 29 1.31 1.36 -5.64
CA VAL A 29 1.72 -0.04 -5.82
C VAL A 29 2.86 -0.35 -4.87
N ALA A 30 2.63 -1.29 -3.96
CA ALA A 30 3.58 -1.69 -2.94
C ALA A 30 3.40 -3.16 -2.54
N THR A 31 4.43 -3.73 -1.91
CA THR A 31 4.45 -5.12 -1.41
C THR A 31 3.86 -5.22 0.00
N SER A 32 3.71 -6.45 0.51
CA SER A 32 3.07 -6.68 1.81
C SER A 32 3.75 -5.99 2.99
N SER A 33 5.08 -5.81 2.94
CA SER A 33 5.84 -5.10 3.99
C SER A 33 5.52 -3.61 4.08
N PHE A 34 4.88 -3.03 3.05
CA PHE A 34 4.59 -1.62 3.02
C PHE A 34 3.43 -1.23 3.94
N TRP A 35 2.37 -2.04 3.98
CA TRP A 35 1.13 -1.73 4.70
C TRP A 35 1.19 -2.04 6.20
N GLU A 36 2.18 -2.80 6.67
CA GLU A 36 2.37 -3.04 8.10
C GLU A 36 2.54 -1.73 8.87
N GLY A 37 1.65 -1.44 9.81
CA GLY A 37 1.67 -0.21 10.60
C GLY A 37 1.29 1.06 9.84
N VAL A 38 0.58 0.94 8.70
CA VAL A 38 0.00 2.08 7.99
C VAL A 38 -1.43 2.33 8.50
N ASP A 39 -1.64 3.44 9.19
CA ASP A 39 -2.98 3.98 9.52
C ASP A 39 -3.25 5.20 8.62
N VAL A 40 -4.15 5.04 7.65
CA VAL A 40 -4.59 6.15 6.77
C VAL A 40 -6.02 6.51 7.18
N ARG A 41 -6.18 7.73 7.72
CA ARG A 41 -7.50 8.25 8.12
C ARG A 41 -8.08 9.13 7.02
N GLY A 42 -9.34 8.88 6.64
CA GLY A 42 -10.13 9.73 5.74
C GLY A 42 -10.78 8.99 4.57
N ASP A 43 -11.59 9.71 3.78
CA ASP A 43 -12.35 9.21 2.61
C ASP A 43 -11.48 8.91 1.36
N THR A 44 -10.15 9.09 1.47
CA THR A 44 -9.19 8.97 0.35
C THR A 44 -8.94 7.52 -0.09
N LEU A 45 -9.44 6.52 0.64
CA LEU A 45 -9.25 5.10 0.33
C LEU A 45 -10.52 4.51 -0.32
N SER A 46 -10.63 4.65 -1.65
CA SER A 46 -11.71 4.00 -2.40
C SER A 46 -11.45 2.53 -2.76
N LEU A 47 -10.20 2.05 -2.73
CA LEU A 47 -9.89 0.65 -3.08
C LEU A 47 -8.49 0.22 -2.60
N VAL A 48 -8.43 -0.91 -1.88
CA VAL A 48 -7.17 -1.59 -1.53
C VAL A 48 -7.15 -2.95 -2.21
N ILE A 49 -6.13 -3.22 -3.03
CA ILE A 49 -5.93 -4.51 -3.69
C ILE A 49 -4.77 -5.22 -3.00
N ILE A 50 -5.06 -6.34 -2.33
CA ILE A 50 -4.08 -7.19 -1.68
C ILE A 50 -4.02 -8.49 -2.49
N ASP A 51 -2.95 -8.68 -3.26
CA ASP A 51 -2.75 -9.87 -4.13
C ASP A 51 -2.73 -11.19 -3.34
N LYS A 52 -2.27 -11.16 -2.09
CA LYS A 52 -2.21 -12.33 -1.22
C LYS A 52 -2.34 -11.96 0.25
N LEU A 53 -3.31 -12.52 0.96
CA LEU A 53 -3.28 -12.54 2.42
C LEU A 53 -2.00 -13.28 2.85
N PRO A 54 -1.21 -12.74 3.80
CA PRO A 54 0.04 -13.37 4.23
C PRO A 54 -0.28 -14.53 5.17
N PHE A 55 -1.00 -15.54 4.69
CA PHE A 55 -1.09 -16.80 5.39
C PHE A 55 0.21 -17.55 5.13
N THR A 56 1.05 -17.61 6.16
CA THR A 56 2.13 -18.58 6.22
C THR A 56 1.51 -19.97 6.01
N SER A 57 2.10 -20.77 5.10
CA SER A 57 1.74 -22.19 5.00
C SER A 57 1.81 -22.79 6.40
N PRO A 58 0.78 -23.54 6.87
CA PRO A 58 0.86 -24.19 8.17
C PRO A 58 2.12 -25.04 8.15
N ALA A 59 3.04 -24.76 9.08
CA ALA A 59 4.27 -25.54 9.19
C ALA A 59 3.85 -26.98 9.47
N THR A 60 4.01 -27.86 8.48
CA THR A 60 3.85 -29.29 8.70
C THR A 60 4.93 -29.68 9.70
N ARG A 61 4.49 -29.90 10.93
CA ARG A 61 5.26 -30.59 11.96
C ARG A 61 5.58 -31.98 11.40
N CYS A 62 6.86 -32.23 11.14
CA CYS A 62 7.45 -33.56 11.08
C CYS A 62 8.62 -33.58 12.07
#